data_AF-A0A535RAY0-F1
#
_entry.id   AF-A0A535RAY0-F1
#
_cell.length_a   1.000
_cell.length_b   1.000
_cell.length_c   1.000
_cell.angle_alpha   90.00
_cell.angle_beta   90.00
_cell.angle_gamma   90.00
#
_symmetry.space_group_name_H-M   'P 1'
#
loop_
_entity.id
_entity.type
_entity.pdbx_description
1 polymer ?
#
loop_
_entity_poly.entity_id
_entity_poly.type
_entity_poly.pdbx_seq_one_letter_code
_entity_poly.pdbx_strand_id
1 'polypeptide(L)'
;EAADEFAYRSHMLAAKARESCRFSEEIVPVTVKTKQGDTVVDKDEHIRPDTTLDVLNKLVARFEKNGTVTAGNASGINDGAAAVVVASADAAKKAGLTPIARIVSGGVCGVDPDIMGIGPAPSSRQALERAGLKVKDMDLVEINEAFATQYLAVEKDLGLDREKTNVNGGAIALGHPLGASGARLALTLAYELRKREKRYGLASLCIGGGQGIAAVIERVP
;
A
#
# COMPACT_ATOMS: atom_id res chain seq x y z
N GLU A 1 -17.35 -12.80 -3.91
CA GLU A 1 -16.60 -13.83 -3.14
C GLU A 1 -15.13 -13.49 -3.00
N ALA A 2 -14.20 -13.95 -3.85
CA ALA A 2 -12.75 -13.73 -3.62
C ALA A 2 -12.34 -12.24 -3.43
N ALA A 3 -12.96 -11.33 -4.18
CA ALA A 3 -12.74 -9.89 -4.03
C ALA A 3 -13.21 -9.36 -2.67
N ASP A 4 -14.34 -9.87 -2.18
CA ASP A 4 -14.96 -9.47 -0.91
C ASP A 4 -14.22 -10.07 0.29
N GLU A 5 -13.75 -11.31 0.17
CA GLU A 5 -12.87 -11.95 1.16
C GLU A 5 -11.56 -11.18 1.32
N PHE A 6 -10.97 -10.74 0.21
CA PHE A 6 -9.77 -9.93 0.24
C PHE A 6 -10.01 -8.56 0.89
N ALA A 7 -11.12 -7.90 0.53
CA ALA A 7 -11.51 -6.63 1.13
C ALA A 7 -11.76 -6.74 2.64
N TYR A 8 -12.45 -7.80 3.07
CA TYR A 8 -12.64 -8.12 4.49
C TYR A 8 -11.30 -8.27 5.20
N ARG A 9 -10.38 -9.07 4.65
CA ARG A 9 -9.01 -9.23 5.19
C ARG A 9 -8.31 -7.88 5.34
N SER A 10 -8.38 -7.02 4.32
CA SER A 10 -7.75 -5.69 4.36
C SER A 10 -8.28 -4.85 5.53
N HIS A 11 -9.61 -4.81 5.73
CA HIS A 11 -10.21 -4.10 6.85
C HIS A 11 -9.84 -4.67 8.22
N MET A 12 -9.82 -6.00 8.37
CA MET A 12 -9.45 -6.64 9.64
C MET A 12 -7.98 -6.39 10.01
N LEU A 13 -7.09 -6.46 9.02
CA LEU A 13 -5.66 -6.16 9.25
C LEU A 13 -5.43 -4.68 9.58
N ALA A 14 -6.11 -3.78 8.88
CA ALA A 14 -6.02 -2.34 9.16
C ALA A 14 -6.58 -1.99 10.54
N ALA A 15 -7.71 -2.59 10.94
CA ALA A 15 -8.28 -2.41 12.28
C ALA A 15 -7.28 -2.86 13.36
N LYS A 16 -6.73 -4.06 13.21
CA LYS A 16 -5.71 -4.60 14.12
C LYS A 16 -4.44 -3.74 14.15
N ALA A 17 -4.01 -3.22 12.99
CA ALA A 17 -2.85 -2.34 12.91
C ALA A 17 -3.09 -1.01 13.63
N ARG A 18 -4.28 -0.41 13.47
CA ARG A 18 -4.69 0.80 14.19
C ARG A 18 -4.75 0.57 15.71
N GLU A 19 -5.37 -0.53 16.16
CA GLU A 19 -5.49 -0.87 17.58
C GLU A 19 -4.15 -1.17 18.26
N SER A 20 -3.21 -1.76 17.52
CA SER A 20 -1.85 -2.03 18.00
C SER A 20 -0.89 -0.85 17.80
N CYS A 21 -1.42 0.35 17.50
CA CYS A 21 -0.68 1.58 17.27
C CYS A 21 0.44 1.42 16.22
N ARG A 22 0.26 0.57 15.20
CA ARG A 22 1.28 0.36 14.16
C ARG A 22 1.52 1.62 13.34
N PHE A 23 0.47 2.42 13.10
CA PHE A 23 0.56 3.65 12.31
C PHE A 23 1.00 4.89 13.11
N SER A 24 1.12 4.80 14.44
CA SER A 24 1.41 5.99 15.25
C SER A 24 2.79 6.60 15.00
N GLU A 25 3.72 5.83 14.44
CA GLU A 25 5.06 6.32 14.10
C GLU A 25 5.15 6.97 12.71
N GLU A 26 4.14 6.74 11.85
CA GLU A 26 4.09 7.28 10.48
C GLU A 26 3.03 8.37 10.28
N ILE A 27 2.04 8.48 11.18
CA ILE A 27 1.00 9.53 11.12
C ILE A 27 1.42 10.75 11.93
N VAL A 28 1.44 11.91 11.27
CA VAL A 28 1.58 13.22 11.92
C VAL A 28 0.17 13.79 12.15
N PRO A 29 -0.21 14.14 13.40
CA PRO A 29 -1.52 14.72 13.68
C PRO A 29 -1.75 16.06 12.96
N VAL A 30 -2.95 16.25 12.41
CA VAL A 30 -3.38 17.48 11.75
C VAL A 30 -4.45 18.16 12.59
N THR A 31 -4.16 19.37 13.09
CA THR A 31 -5.14 20.18 13.83
C THR A 31 -5.95 21.05 12.87
N VAL A 32 -7.24 20.76 12.76
CA VAL A 32 -8.22 21.55 12.01
C VAL A 32 -8.84 22.58 12.94
N LYS A 33 -8.57 23.86 12.68
CA LYS A 33 -9.13 24.98 13.45
C LYS A 33 -10.49 25.37 12.89
N THR A 34 -11.53 25.34 13.72
CA THR A 34 -12.88 25.78 13.36
C THR A 34 -13.38 26.89 14.28
N LYS A 35 -14.49 27.55 13.93
CA LYS A 35 -15.11 28.56 14.81
C LYS A 35 -15.64 27.94 16.11
N GLN A 36 -15.92 26.64 16.12
CA GLN A 36 -16.47 25.87 17.24
C GLN A 36 -15.39 25.21 18.11
N GLY A 37 -14.12 25.30 17.71
CA GLY A 37 -12.99 24.70 18.41
C GLY A 37 -12.01 23.99 17.47
N ASP A 38 -10.89 23.52 18.02
CA ASP A 38 -9.87 22.77 17.29
C ASP A 38 -10.22 21.27 17.32
N THR A 39 -10.13 20.60 16.17
CA THR A 39 -10.27 19.14 16.05
C THR A 39 -8.95 18.56 15.57
N VAL A 40 -8.45 17.53 16.25
CA VAL A 40 -7.21 16.83 15.86
C VAL A 40 -7.57 15.59 15.06
N VAL A 41 -7.00 15.46 13.86
CA VAL A 41 -7.10 14.28 13.00
C VAL A 41 -5.76 13.54 13.07
N ASP A 42 -5.75 12.38 13.72
CA ASP A 42 -4.53 11.60 14.00
C ASP A 42 -4.67 10.10 13.67
N LYS A 43 -5.78 9.70 13.05
CA LYS A 43 -6.11 8.30 12.75
C LYS A 43 -6.78 8.18 11.39
N ASP A 44 -6.50 7.07 10.70
CA ASP A 44 -7.23 6.70 9.49
C ASP A 44 -8.69 6.37 9.82
N GLU A 45 -9.60 7.12 9.19
CA GLU A 45 -11.05 7.02 9.41
C GLU A 45 -11.75 6.05 8.46
N HIS A 46 -11.10 5.67 7.34
CA HIS A 46 -11.74 4.85 6.30
C HIS A 46 -11.92 3.37 6.69
N ILE A 47 -11.24 2.92 7.75
CA ILE A 47 -11.25 1.55 8.22
C ILE A 47 -12.65 1.19 8.78
N ARG A 48 -13.21 0.08 8.29
CA ARG A 48 -14.48 -0.49 8.74
C ARG A 48 -14.25 -1.74 9.60
N PRO A 49 -13.97 -1.60 10.92
CA PRO A 49 -13.69 -2.74 11.80
C PRO A 49 -14.89 -3.68 11.97
N ASP A 50 -16.11 -3.15 11.83
CA ASP A 50 -17.35 -3.91 12.03
C ASP A 50 -17.94 -4.49 10.74
N THR A 51 -17.20 -4.43 9.62
CA THR A 51 -17.66 -4.99 8.34
C THR A 51 -17.70 -6.53 8.40
N THR A 52 -18.56 -7.14 7.60
CA THR A 52 -18.70 -8.59 7.51
C THR A 52 -18.78 -9.03 6.05
N LEU A 53 -18.45 -10.30 5.77
CA LEU A 53 -18.61 -10.88 4.44
C LEU A 53 -20.07 -10.78 3.95
N ASP A 54 -21.05 -10.95 4.84
CA ASP A 54 -22.46 -10.81 4.51
C ASP A 54 -22.82 -9.39 4.04
N VAL A 55 -22.22 -8.36 4.66
CA VAL A 55 -22.40 -6.97 4.22
C VAL A 55 -21.75 -6.76 2.86
N LEU A 56 -20.51 -7.21 2.68
CA LEU A 56 -19.76 -7.03 1.43
C LEU A 56 -20.42 -7.75 0.25
N ASN A 57 -20.87 -9.00 0.44
CA ASN A 57 -21.52 -9.81 -0.58
C ASN A 57 -22.88 -9.25 -1.06
N LYS A 58 -23.51 -8.39 -0.27
CA LYS A 58 -24.79 -7.73 -0.62
C LYS A 58 -24.59 -6.44 -1.42
N LEU A 59 -23.37 -5.95 -1.56
CA LEU A 59 -23.11 -4.70 -2.25
C LEU A 59 -23.29 -4.86 -3.76
N VAL A 60 -23.95 -3.88 -4.36
CA VAL A 60 -24.21 -3.87 -5.80
C VAL A 60 -22.94 -3.46 -6.55
N ALA A 61 -22.63 -4.19 -7.63
CA ALA A 61 -21.55 -3.85 -8.54
C ALA A 61 -21.76 -2.47 -9.17
N ARG A 62 -20.68 -1.69 -9.29
CA ARG A 62 -20.78 -0.25 -9.66
C ARG A 62 -20.36 0.09 -11.08
N PHE A 63 -19.52 -0.73 -11.71
CA PHE A 63 -18.92 -0.39 -13.00
C PHE A 63 -19.58 -1.11 -14.18
N GLU A 64 -20.03 -2.34 -13.98
CA GLU A 64 -20.66 -3.14 -15.02
C GLU A 64 -21.85 -3.91 -14.47
N LYS A 65 -22.85 -4.14 -15.33
CA LYS A 65 -23.98 -5.01 -14.99
C LYS A 65 -23.47 -6.43 -14.79
N ASN A 66 -23.79 -7.03 -13.65
CA ASN A 66 -23.27 -8.34 -13.22
C ASN A 66 -21.74 -8.38 -13.02
N GLY A 67 -21.10 -7.21 -12.84
CA GLY A 67 -19.68 -7.15 -12.49
C GLY A 67 -19.41 -7.61 -11.06
N THR A 68 -18.13 -7.72 -10.70
CA THR A 68 -17.69 -8.15 -9.35
C THR A 68 -17.20 -7.00 -8.48
N VAL A 69 -16.97 -5.83 -9.07
CA VAL A 69 -16.39 -4.68 -8.36
C VAL A 69 -17.49 -3.85 -7.71
N THR A 70 -17.42 -3.74 -6.38
CA THR A 70 -18.36 -3.01 -5.53
C THR A 70 -17.63 -1.90 -4.77
N ALA A 71 -18.38 -1.03 -4.10
CA ALA A 71 -17.80 -0.03 -3.21
C ALA A 71 -17.10 -0.63 -1.97
N GLY A 72 -17.34 -1.91 -1.66
CA GLY A 72 -16.71 -2.59 -0.52
C GLY A 72 -15.42 -3.30 -0.87
N ASN A 73 -15.14 -3.55 -2.15
CA ASN A 73 -13.93 -4.24 -2.62
C ASN A 73 -13.07 -3.38 -3.57
N ALA A 74 -13.32 -2.06 -3.56
CA ALA A 74 -12.52 -1.02 -4.19
C ALA A 74 -12.02 -0.04 -3.13
N SER A 75 -10.88 0.61 -3.37
CA SER A 75 -10.42 1.68 -2.48
C SER A 75 -11.37 2.88 -2.52
N GLY A 76 -11.45 3.59 -1.39
CA GLY A 76 -12.19 4.84 -1.30
C GLY A 76 -11.57 6.00 -2.09
N ILE A 77 -12.31 7.10 -2.13
CA ILE A 77 -11.79 8.43 -2.46
C ILE A 77 -11.38 9.06 -1.12
N ASN A 78 -10.11 9.44 -1.00
CA ASN A 78 -9.54 9.86 0.26
C ASN A 78 -8.62 11.07 0.09
N ASP A 79 -8.54 11.86 1.15
CA ASP A 79 -7.60 12.96 1.28
C ASP A 79 -6.41 12.52 2.15
N GLY A 80 -5.21 12.91 1.74
CA GLY A 80 -4.00 12.58 2.48
C GLY A 80 -2.74 13.08 1.80
N ALA A 81 -1.70 13.25 2.60
CA ALA A 81 -0.36 13.62 2.15
C ALA A 81 0.67 12.71 2.81
N ALA A 82 1.70 12.35 2.07
CA ALA A 82 2.85 11.61 2.57
C ALA A 82 4.13 12.23 1.99
N ALA A 83 5.14 12.40 2.83
CA ALA A 83 6.41 12.99 2.44
C ALA A 83 7.56 12.15 3.01
N VAL A 84 8.63 12.04 2.23
CA VAL A 84 9.87 11.38 2.62
C VAL A 84 11.06 12.25 2.25
N VAL A 85 12.09 12.26 3.11
CA VAL A 85 13.36 12.90 2.80
C VAL A 85 14.26 11.88 2.13
N VAL A 86 14.62 12.14 0.87
CA VAL A 86 15.56 11.29 0.11
C VAL A 86 16.91 11.99 0.03
N ALA A 87 17.97 11.28 0.40
CA ALA A 87 19.33 11.78 0.39
C ALA A 87 20.30 10.71 -0.08
N SER A 88 21.47 11.13 -0.58
CA SER A 88 22.59 10.21 -0.75
C SER A 88 23.12 9.76 0.61
N ALA A 89 23.76 8.58 0.65
CA ALA A 89 24.38 8.07 1.87
C ALA A 89 25.41 9.07 2.46
N ASP A 90 26.18 9.73 1.59
CA ASP A 90 27.15 10.74 2.00
C ASP A 90 26.49 11.99 2.61
N ALA A 91 25.36 12.45 2.05
CA ALA A 91 24.64 13.59 2.59
C ALA A 91 24.01 13.26 3.95
N ALA A 92 23.41 12.07 4.10
CA ALA A 92 22.89 11.60 5.38
C ALA A 92 24.00 11.50 6.44
N LYS A 93 25.15 10.91 6.09
CA LYS A 93 26.33 10.81 6.96
C LYS A 93 26.86 12.18 7.38
N LYS A 94 27.00 13.13 6.45
CA LYS A 94 27.45 14.51 6.73
C LYS A 94 26.48 15.25 7.66
N ALA A 95 25.18 14.97 7.55
CA ALA A 95 24.15 15.55 8.41
C ALA A 95 24.00 14.84 9.77
N GLY A 96 24.73 13.74 10.02
CA GLY A 96 24.57 12.94 11.23
C GLY A 96 23.24 12.21 11.33
N LEU A 97 22.57 11.97 10.19
CA LEU A 97 21.27 11.32 10.13
C LEU A 97 21.42 9.83 9.83
N THR A 98 20.60 9.01 10.49
CA THR A 98 20.49 7.56 10.21
C THR A 98 19.28 7.33 9.31
N PRO A 99 19.47 6.88 8.05
CA PRO A 99 18.34 6.56 7.16
C PRO A 99 17.53 5.39 7.71
N ILE A 100 16.21 5.40 7.51
CA ILE A 100 15.34 4.28 7.91
C ILE A 100 15.34 3.13 6.89
N ALA A 101 15.63 3.44 5.63
CA ALA A 101 15.67 2.50 4.52
C ALA A 101 16.52 3.06 3.37
N ARG A 102 16.91 2.18 2.45
CA ARG A 102 17.65 2.48 1.23
C ARG A 102 16.84 2.01 0.02
N ILE A 103 16.75 2.85 -1.01
CA ILE A 103 16.20 2.46 -2.31
C ILE A 103 17.26 1.60 -3.03
N VAL A 104 16.93 0.33 -3.30
CA VAL A 104 17.83 -0.62 -3.96
C VAL A 104 17.73 -0.49 -5.47
N SER A 105 16.49 -0.46 -5.98
CA SER A 105 16.17 -0.35 -7.38
C SER A 105 14.74 0.16 -7.56
N GLY A 106 14.42 0.59 -8.78
CA GLY A 106 13.06 0.91 -9.18
C GLY A 106 12.73 0.29 -10.54
N GLY A 107 11.44 0.14 -10.80
CA GLY A 107 10.89 -0.34 -12.06
C GLY A 107 9.69 0.48 -12.48
N VAL A 108 9.58 0.79 -13.77
CA VAL A 108 8.42 1.47 -14.38
C VAL A 108 8.12 0.77 -15.70
N CYS A 109 6.86 0.49 -15.94
CA CYS A 109 6.42 -0.14 -17.18
C CYS A 109 5.11 0.44 -17.69
N GLY A 110 4.90 0.34 -19.00
CA GLY A 110 3.60 0.47 -19.63
C GLY A 110 2.93 -0.89 -19.78
N VAL A 111 1.60 -0.91 -19.70
CA VAL A 111 0.71 -2.04 -20.01
C VAL A 111 -0.46 -1.50 -20.82
N ASP A 112 -1.30 -2.38 -21.36
CA ASP A 112 -2.52 -1.94 -22.02
C ASP A 112 -3.43 -1.19 -21.02
N PRO A 113 -3.94 0.01 -21.36
CA PRO A 113 -4.82 0.80 -20.50
C PRO A 113 -6.04 0.02 -19.97
N ASP A 114 -6.59 -0.91 -20.74
CA ASP A 114 -7.77 -1.70 -20.35
C ASP A 114 -7.48 -2.69 -19.21
N ILE A 115 -6.21 -3.03 -19.01
CA ILE A 115 -5.73 -3.90 -17.93
C ILE A 115 -4.71 -3.20 -17.03
N MET A 116 -4.79 -1.87 -16.91
CA MET A 116 -3.83 -1.05 -16.15
C MET A 116 -3.53 -1.55 -14.73
N GLY A 117 -4.51 -2.23 -14.10
CA GLY A 117 -4.36 -2.86 -12.81
C GLY A 117 -3.24 -3.91 -12.71
N ILE A 118 -2.79 -4.52 -13.81
CA ILE A 118 -1.69 -5.50 -13.79
C ILE A 118 -0.31 -4.86 -13.72
N GLY A 119 -0.17 -3.55 -13.96
CA GLY A 119 1.10 -2.82 -13.99
C GLY A 119 2.09 -3.12 -12.84
N PRO A 120 1.65 -3.36 -11.59
CA PRO A 120 2.53 -3.75 -10.50
C PRO A 120 3.37 -4.99 -10.78
N ALA A 121 2.84 -5.99 -11.48
CA ALA A 121 3.55 -7.23 -11.76
C ALA A 121 4.80 -7.03 -12.65
N PRO A 122 4.69 -6.50 -13.88
CA PRO A 122 5.86 -6.25 -14.72
C PRO A 122 6.82 -5.21 -14.13
N SER A 123 6.32 -4.15 -13.48
CA SER A 123 7.19 -3.16 -12.83
C SER A 123 7.98 -3.77 -11.67
N SER A 124 7.37 -4.65 -10.87
CA SER A 124 8.03 -5.39 -9.80
C SER A 124 9.10 -6.32 -10.32
N ARG A 125 8.83 -7.09 -11.39
CA ARG A 125 9.84 -7.96 -12.03
C ARG A 125 11.04 -7.14 -12.50
N GLN A 126 10.81 -6.00 -13.13
CA GLN A 126 11.90 -5.10 -13.58
C GLN A 126 12.73 -4.57 -12.40
N ALA A 127 12.07 -4.14 -11.31
CA ALA A 127 12.78 -3.66 -10.12
C ALA A 127 13.62 -4.78 -9.47
N LEU A 128 13.05 -5.97 -9.33
CA LEU A 128 13.72 -7.15 -8.77
C LEU A 128 14.91 -7.58 -9.63
N GLU A 129 14.76 -7.64 -10.96
CA GLU A 129 15.83 -7.97 -11.89
C GLU A 129 17.00 -6.99 -11.77
N ARG A 130 16.73 -5.68 -11.72
CA ARG A 130 17.75 -4.64 -11.53
C ARG A 130 18.46 -4.75 -10.19
N ALA A 131 17.80 -5.27 -9.16
CA ALA A 131 18.40 -5.52 -7.86
C ALA A 131 19.14 -6.87 -7.78
N GLY A 132 19.02 -7.74 -8.79
CA GLY A 132 19.51 -9.11 -8.74
C GLY A 132 18.76 -9.98 -7.71
N LEU A 133 17.49 -9.65 -7.43
CA LEU A 133 16.65 -10.30 -6.42
C LEU A 133 15.44 -11.00 -7.07
N LYS A 134 14.76 -11.82 -6.28
CA LYS A 134 13.51 -12.50 -6.65
C LYS A 134 12.42 -12.16 -5.65
N VAL A 135 11.16 -12.38 -6.04
CA VAL A 135 9.99 -12.17 -5.16
C VAL A 135 10.15 -12.90 -3.82
N LYS A 136 10.67 -14.13 -3.85
CA LYS A 136 10.91 -14.96 -2.64
C LYS A 136 11.93 -14.36 -1.66
N ASP A 137 12.77 -13.44 -2.10
CA ASP A 137 13.78 -12.78 -1.27
C ASP A 137 13.17 -11.59 -0.51
N MET A 138 11.92 -11.20 -0.82
CA MET A 138 11.19 -10.15 -0.11
C MET A 138 10.66 -10.70 1.22
N ASP A 139 10.99 -9.99 2.30
CA ASP A 139 10.43 -10.26 3.62
C ASP A 139 9.02 -9.69 3.75
N LEU A 140 8.76 -8.55 3.11
CA LEU A 140 7.48 -7.84 3.11
C LEU A 140 7.18 -7.26 1.73
N VAL A 141 5.90 -7.17 1.40
CA VAL A 141 5.43 -6.59 0.13
C VAL A 141 4.24 -5.67 0.41
N GLU A 142 4.23 -4.50 -0.22
CA GLU A 142 3.11 -3.56 -0.24
C GLU A 142 2.65 -3.37 -1.69
N ILE A 143 1.51 -3.95 -2.05
CA ILE A 143 0.85 -3.73 -3.35
C ILE A 143 -0.39 -2.87 -3.11
N ASN A 144 -0.50 -1.74 -3.80
CA ASN A 144 -1.68 -0.87 -3.68
C ASN A 144 -2.96 -1.64 -4.02
N GLU A 145 -3.99 -1.46 -3.20
CA GLU A 145 -5.29 -2.13 -3.35
C GLU A 145 -6.31 -1.18 -3.99
N ALA A 146 -6.04 -0.63 -5.18
CA ALA A 146 -7.02 0.24 -5.86
C ALA A 146 -8.35 -0.50 -6.07
N PHE A 147 -8.24 -1.77 -6.46
CA PHE A 147 -9.34 -2.74 -6.49
C PHE A 147 -8.85 -4.10 -5.98
N ALA A 148 -9.72 -4.87 -5.34
CA ALA A 148 -9.39 -6.23 -4.93
C ALA A 148 -9.06 -7.12 -6.15
N THR A 149 -9.79 -6.93 -7.25
CA THR A 149 -9.61 -7.73 -8.48
C THR A 149 -8.22 -7.55 -9.10
N GLN A 150 -7.70 -6.32 -9.20
CA GLN A 150 -6.36 -6.10 -9.71
C GLN A 150 -5.29 -6.64 -8.75
N TYR A 151 -5.50 -6.50 -7.42
CA TYR A 151 -4.57 -7.02 -6.44
C TYR A 151 -4.46 -8.54 -6.58
N LEU A 152 -5.59 -9.23 -6.69
CA LEU A 152 -5.64 -10.68 -6.86
C LEU A 152 -4.96 -11.14 -8.16
N ALA A 153 -5.05 -10.33 -9.23
CA ALA A 153 -4.33 -10.61 -10.47
C ALA A 153 -2.81 -10.49 -10.29
N VAL A 154 -2.34 -9.44 -9.61
CA VAL A 154 -0.91 -9.23 -9.29
C VAL A 154 -0.39 -10.30 -8.34
N GLU A 155 -1.14 -10.63 -7.30
CA GLU A 155 -0.84 -11.70 -6.34
C GLU A 155 -0.61 -13.02 -7.06
N LYS A 156 -1.54 -13.39 -7.94
CA LYS A 156 -1.44 -14.62 -8.72
C LYS A 156 -0.22 -14.61 -9.66
N ASP A 157 0.02 -13.50 -10.34
CA ASP A 157 1.09 -13.39 -11.35
C ASP A 157 2.50 -13.37 -10.74
N LEU A 158 2.66 -12.76 -9.56
CA LEU A 158 3.94 -12.72 -8.83
C LEU A 158 4.11 -13.88 -7.85
N GLY A 159 3.05 -14.64 -7.55
CA GLY A 159 3.05 -15.69 -6.54
C GLY A 159 3.27 -15.13 -5.13
N LEU A 160 2.57 -14.04 -4.79
CA LEU A 160 2.75 -13.36 -3.52
C LEU A 160 2.20 -14.18 -2.35
N ASP A 161 2.92 -14.12 -1.23
CA ASP A 161 2.52 -14.69 0.04
C ASP A 161 1.72 -13.65 0.84
N ARG A 162 0.44 -13.96 1.12
CA ARG A 162 -0.44 -13.08 1.90
C ARG A 162 0.01 -12.87 3.33
N GLU A 163 0.85 -13.73 3.89
CA GLU A 163 1.41 -13.52 5.25
C GLU A 163 2.50 -12.43 5.26
N LYS A 164 3.01 -12.08 4.08
CA LYS A 164 4.05 -11.05 3.87
C LYS A 164 3.54 -9.81 3.13
N THR A 165 2.36 -9.90 2.52
CA THR A 165 1.81 -8.85 1.66
C THR A 165 0.68 -8.07 2.33
N ASN A 166 0.81 -6.74 2.35
CA ASN A 166 -0.16 -5.82 2.95
C ASN A 166 -0.54 -6.24 4.38
N VAL A 167 0.48 -6.49 5.21
CA VAL A 167 0.31 -7.09 6.55
C VAL A 167 -0.41 -6.18 7.55
N ASN A 168 -0.56 -4.91 7.19
CA ASN A 168 -1.29 -3.88 7.95
C ASN A 168 -2.61 -3.47 7.29
N GLY A 169 -3.08 -4.25 6.32
CA GLY A 169 -4.14 -3.82 5.40
C GLY A 169 -3.59 -2.87 4.33
N GLY A 170 -4.42 -2.57 3.34
CA GLY A 170 -4.04 -1.70 2.23
C GLY A 170 -5.15 -0.71 1.87
N ALA A 171 -5.11 -0.21 0.64
CA ALA A 171 -5.92 0.92 0.22
C ALA A 171 -7.44 0.68 0.20
N ILE A 172 -7.91 -0.58 0.20
CA ILE A 172 -9.34 -0.86 0.40
C ILE A 172 -9.78 -0.39 1.80
N ALA A 173 -8.93 -0.62 2.81
CA ALA A 173 -9.23 -0.26 4.19
C ALA A 173 -8.72 1.13 4.60
N LEU A 174 -7.50 1.48 4.18
CA LEU A 174 -6.82 2.72 4.55
C LEU A 174 -7.18 3.88 3.62
N GLY A 175 -7.69 3.58 2.43
CA GLY A 175 -8.00 4.57 1.42
C GLY A 175 -6.88 4.80 0.40
N HIS A 176 -7.22 5.54 -0.66
CA HIS A 176 -6.32 5.78 -1.79
C HIS A 176 -6.26 7.28 -2.16
N PRO A 177 -5.50 8.10 -1.41
CA PRO A 177 -5.17 9.45 -1.85
C PRO A 177 -4.19 9.36 -3.03
N LEU A 178 -4.68 9.49 -4.27
CA LEU A 178 -3.97 9.12 -5.50
C LEU A 178 -2.51 9.61 -5.53
N GLY A 179 -2.31 10.91 -5.34
CA GLY A 179 -0.97 11.53 -5.41
C GLY A 179 -0.03 11.17 -4.26
N ALA A 180 -0.58 10.75 -3.11
CA ALA A 180 0.21 10.42 -1.91
C ALA A 180 0.47 8.92 -1.74
N SER A 181 -0.30 8.07 -2.43
CA SER A 181 -0.33 6.63 -2.14
C SER A 181 0.99 5.92 -2.36
N GLY A 182 1.77 6.32 -3.37
CA GLY A 182 3.11 5.75 -3.60
C GLY A 182 4.08 6.02 -2.44
N ALA A 183 4.11 7.26 -1.95
CA ALA A 183 4.91 7.63 -0.79
C ALA A 183 4.42 6.96 0.50
N ARG A 184 3.09 6.89 0.69
CA ARG A 184 2.46 6.20 1.83
C ARG A 184 2.85 4.72 1.88
N LEU A 185 2.71 3.99 0.76
CA LEU A 185 3.09 2.57 0.66
C LEU A 185 4.57 2.34 1.01
N ALA A 186 5.46 3.15 0.43
CA ALA A 186 6.90 3.04 0.68
C ALA A 186 7.26 3.35 2.13
N LEU A 187 6.58 4.32 2.75
CA LEU A 187 6.77 4.68 4.15
C LEU A 187 6.34 3.53 5.07
N THR A 188 5.10 3.05 4.94
CA THR A 188 4.57 1.92 5.73
C THR A 188 5.48 0.70 5.62
N LEU A 189 5.95 0.38 4.41
CA LEU A 189 6.88 -0.73 4.20
C LEU A 189 8.21 -0.54 4.94
N ALA A 190 8.80 0.66 4.89
CA ALA A 190 10.06 0.96 5.56
C ALA A 190 9.93 0.84 7.09
N TYR A 191 8.85 1.38 7.67
CA TYR A 191 8.56 1.24 9.10
C TYR A 191 8.34 -0.21 9.50
N GLU A 192 7.61 -0.99 8.69
CA GLU A 192 7.32 -2.38 9.00
C GLU A 192 8.56 -3.27 8.91
N LEU A 193 9.42 -3.07 7.90
CA LEU A 193 10.72 -3.74 7.81
C LEU A 193 11.57 -3.45 9.05
N ARG A 194 11.63 -2.17 9.47
CA ARG A 194 12.34 -1.75 10.69
C ARG A 194 11.79 -2.46 11.92
N LYS A 195 10.47 -2.41 12.13
CA LYS A 195 9.79 -2.99 13.29
C LYS A 195 9.97 -4.50 13.39
N ARG A 196 10.05 -5.21 12.26
CA ARG A 196 10.26 -6.67 12.21
C ARG A 196 11.72 -7.09 12.06
N GLU A 197 12.65 -6.14 12.04
CA GLU A 197 14.08 -6.34 11.78
C GLU A 197 14.37 -7.09 10.48
N LYS A 198 13.47 -6.96 9.49
CA LYS A 198 13.56 -7.58 8.18
C LYS A 198 14.36 -6.73 7.20
N ARG A 199 14.78 -7.35 6.10
CA ARG A 199 15.77 -6.76 5.21
C ARG A 199 15.13 -6.15 3.97
N TYR A 200 14.55 -6.97 3.10
CA TYR A 200 14.08 -6.52 1.79
C TYR A 200 12.57 -6.39 1.74
N GLY A 201 12.10 -5.32 1.11
CA GLY A 201 10.70 -5.16 0.78
C GLY A 201 10.48 -4.64 -0.63
N LEU A 202 9.28 -4.89 -1.14
CA LEU A 202 8.80 -4.44 -2.44
C LEU A 202 7.55 -3.57 -2.25
N ALA A 203 7.57 -2.33 -2.73
CA ALA A 203 6.40 -1.48 -2.82
C ALA A 203 6.01 -1.29 -4.29
N SER A 204 4.74 -1.49 -4.65
CA SER A 204 4.28 -1.31 -6.03
C SER A 204 2.82 -0.87 -6.14
N LEU A 205 2.50 -0.13 -7.20
CA LEU A 205 1.14 0.31 -7.51
C LEU A 205 0.88 0.42 -9.02
N CYS A 206 -0.39 0.23 -9.38
CA CYS A 206 -0.91 0.49 -10.72
C CYS A 206 -1.11 1.99 -10.92
N ILE A 207 -1.12 2.43 -12.16
CA ILE A 207 -1.32 3.83 -12.54
C ILE A 207 -2.32 3.86 -13.70
N GLY A 208 -3.34 4.71 -13.57
CA GLY A 208 -4.35 4.92 -14.60
C GLY A 208 -3.72 5.33 -15.93
N GLY A 209 -4.28 4.85 -17.04
CA GLY A 209 -3.68 5.03 -18.37
C GLY A 209 -2.69 3.94 -18.78
N GLY A 210 -2.56 2.87 -18.00
CA GLY A 210 -1.80 1.68 -18.39
C GLY A 210 -0.34 1.73 -17.97
N GLN A 211 -0.06 2.01 -16.69
CA GLN A 211 1.31 1.97 -16.18
C GLN A 211 1.41 1.27 -14.83
N GLY A 212 2.63 0.91 -14.45
CA GLY A 212 2.95 0.43 -13.11
C GLY A 212 4.31 0.93 -12.67
N ILE A 213 4.47 1.05 -11.36
CA ILE A 213 5.73 1.44 -10.72
C ILE A 213 6.01 0.53 -9.53
N ALA A 214 7.28 0.22 -9.33
CA ALA A 214 7.76 -0.54 -8.19
C ALA A 214 9.09 0.02 -7.66
N ALA A 215 9.31 -0.16 -6.36
CA ALA A 215 10.59 0.10 -5.71
C ALA A 215 10.94 -1.08 -4.80
N VAL A 216 12.19 -1.55 -4.91
CA VAL A 216 12.77 -2.46 -3.91
C VAL A 216 13.49 -1.60 -2.89
N ILE A 217 13.16 -1.78 -1.62
CA ILE A 217 13.80 -1.08 -0.51
C ILE A 217 14.46 -2.07 0.45
N GLU A 218 15.54 -1.64 1.07
CA GLU A 218 16.29 -2.40 2.07
C GLU A 218 16.32 -1.62 3.39
N ARG A 219 16.05 -2.29 4.52
CA ARG A 219 16.23 -1.70 5.85
C ARG A 219 17.69 -1.36 6.08
N VAL A 220 17.94 -0.15 6.56
CA VAL A 220 19.28 0.23 7.05
C VAL A 220 19.38 -0.20 8.53
N PRO A 221 20.44 -0.93 8.92
CA PRO A 221 20.66 -1.36 10.30
C PRO A 221 20.76 -0.22 11.31
#